data_AF-A0A0S8K4H7-F1
#
_entry.id   AF-A0A0S8K4H7-F1
#
_cell.length_a   1.000
_cell.length_b   1.000
_cell.length_c   1.000
_cell.angle_alpha   90.00
_cell.angle_beta   90.00
_cell.angle_gamma   90.00
#
_symmetry.space_group_name_H-M   'P 1'
#
loop_
_entity.id
_entity.type
_entity.pdbx_description
1 polymer ?
#
loop_
_entity_poly.entity_id
_entity_poly.type
_entity_poly.pdbx_seq_one_letter_code
_entity_poly.pdbx_strand_id
1 'polypeptide(L)'
;MNKEYIVETVDNPPFRPNVEFQGSEDLSHPGFQKLIDKYQLDTIFHGETDEFKRILLLRHWIKSVIQINDFGDPYPGGGFAEGILDAALQGQGFHCGHFMKVQNGIMNAYGYVTRTLGAGPGVKGGPDGHHGINEIWLNGYHKWFLSDAKYDHHFEKDGIPLSALEIRDEYLKNKAAYIIKVKGPDRIPTDEDPETGTSKERSAQTYTWIEYHTYNDMFTAWPEHQTMLSMYEDDYFVNNTWIWGDKPHWAYAKPEFMRLVRDRDAIEWTPNTIASEIQIEDDMAEIRLISETPNLHTYQMKEVPSGDWKKVGGSFSIPLKRKRHELTFRTMNLAGVTGPEHKIVITRKG
;
A
#
# COMPACT_ATOMS: atom_id res chain seq x y z
N MET A 1 -49.19 -5.20 14.41
CA MET A 1 -48.42 -4.56 13.32
C MET A 1 -47.06 -5.25 13.28
N ASN A 2 -46.72 -5.92 12.19
CA ASN A 2 -45.36 -6.46 12.02
C ASN A 2 -44.38 -5.30 12.09
N LYS A 3 -43.30 -5.47 12.88
CA LYS A 3 -42.21 -4.50 12.89
C LYS A 3 -41.46 -4.71 11.58
N GLU A 4 -41.53 -3.74 10.67
CA GLU A 4 -40.73 -3.79 9.44
C GLU A 4 -39.44 -3.01 9.70
N TYR A 5 -38.29 -3.57 9.33
CA TYR A 5 -36.98 -2.95 9.46
C TYR A 5 -36.33 -2.80 8.09
N ILE A 6 -35.57 -1.73 7.89
CA ILE A 6 -34.85 -1.43 6.64
C ILE A 6 -33.39 -1.12 6.93
N VAL A 7 -32.51 -1.42 5.96
CA VAL A 7 -31.11 -1.00 5.98
C VAL A 7 -31.01 0.39 5.34
N GLU A 8 -30.40 1.35 6.02
CA GLU A 8 -30.14 2.68 5.48
C GLU A 8 -28.87 2.69 4.62
N THR A 9 -28.88 3.48 3.56
CA THR A 9 -27.66 3.77 2.79
C THR A 9 -26.75 4.64 3.63
N VAL A 10 -25.50 4.20 3.78
CA VAL A 10 -24.43 4.94 4.45
C VAL A 10 -23.21 5.00 3.55
N ASP A 11 -22.41 6.05 3.70
CA ASP A 11 -21.16 6.22 2.98
C ASP A 11 -20.08 5.35 3.66
N ASN A 12 -19.76 4.22 3.03
CA ASN A 12 -18.71 3.30 3.44
C ASN A 12 -17.56 3.33 2.42
N PRO A 13 -16.32 3.08 2.85
CA PRO A 13 -15.21 2.90 1.92
C PRO A 13 -15.56 1.81 0.89
N PRO A 14 -15.33 2.05 -0.42
CA PRO A 14 -15.69 1.09 -1.44
C PRO A 14 -14.79 -0.14 -1.34
N PHE A 15 -15.41 -1.33 -1.28
CA PHE A 15 -14.68 -2.60 -1.35
C PHE A 15 -14.42 -2.98 -2.81
N ARG A 16 -13.14 -3.13 -3.17
CA ARG A 16 -12.67 -3.68 -4.45
C ARG A 16 -11.86 -4.94 -4.17
N PRO A 17 -12.27 -6.11 -4.69
CA PRO A 17 -11.54 -7.36 -4.47
C PRO A 17 -10.22 -7.39 -5.24
N ASN A 18 -9.24 -8.08 -4.68
CA ASN A 18 -7.96 -8.38 -5.28
C ASN A 18 -8.13 -9.50 -6.30
N VAL A 19 -8.07 -9.12 -7.57
CA VAL A 19 -8.13 -10.05 -8.71
C VAL A 19 -6.80 -10.16 -9.46
N GLU A 20 -5.78 -9.42 -9.01
CA GLU A 20 -4.53 -9.22 -9.72
C GLU A 20 -3.29 -9.73 -8.96
N PHE A 21 -3.21 -9.43 -7.66
CA PHE A 21 -2.06 -9.76 -6.82
C PHE A 21 -2.23 -11.12 -6.14
N GLN A 22 -1.10 -11.79 -5.93
CA GLN A 22 -1.01 -13.12 -5.36
C GLN A 22 -0.24 -13.09 -4.04
N GLY A 23 -0.77 -13.83 -3.07
CA GLY A 23 -0.16 -13.99 -1.76
C GLY A 23 -0.16 -12.70 -0.93
N SER A 24 0.40 -12.85 0.27
CA SER A 24 0.73 -11.79 1.21
C SER A 24 1.79 -12.34 2.14
N GLU A 25 2.65 -11.50 2.67
CA GLU A 25 3.62 -11.91 3.69
C GLU A 25 2.95 -12.70 4.83
N ASP A 26 3.62 -13.75 5.32
CA ASP A 26 3.21 -14.47 6.52
C ASP A 26 3.67 -13.72 7.77
N LEU A 27 2.77 -12.94 8.39
CA LEU A 27 3.12 -12.17 9.60
C LEU A 27 3.46 -13.05 10.82
N SER A 28 3.21 -14.36 10.77
CA SER A 28 3.67 -15.27 11.82
C SER A 28 5.16 -15.64 11.68
N HIS A 29 5.79 -15.29 10.56
CA HIS A 29 7.19 -15.57 10.32
C HIS A 29 8.10 -14.82 11.34
N PRO A 30 8.99 -15.53 12.07
CA PRO A 30 9.77 -14.94 13.16
C PRO A 30 10.76 -13.86 12.69
N GLY A 31 11.07 -13.83 11.39
CA GLY A 31 11.91 -12.79 10.78
C GLY A 31 11.37 -11.37 10.98
N PHE A 32 10.04 -11.18 11.05
CA PHE A 32 9.46 -9.86 11.29
C PHE A 32 9.74 -9.36 12.71
N GLN A 33 9.47 -10.19 13.73
CA GLN A 33 9.82 -9.83 15.11
C GLN A 33 11.32 -9.61 15.27
N LYS A 34 12.14 -10.43 14.59
CA LYS A 34 13.60 -10.26 14.58
C LYS A 34 14.03 -8.90 14.01
N LEU A 35 13.41 -8.41 12.93
CA LEU A 35 13.69 -7.07 12.40
C LEU A 35 13.39 -5.99 13.44
N ILE A 36 12.21 -6.07 14.08
CA ILE A 36 11.78 -5.10 15.09
C ILE A 36 12.77 -5.08 16.25
N ASP A 37 13.08 -6.24 16.82
CA ASP A 37 13.93 -6.37 18.01
C ASP A 37 15.37 -5.96 17.73
N LYS A 38 15.96 -6.46 16.63
CA LYS A 38 17.39 -6.26 16.31
C LYS A 38 17.70 -4.80 16.04
N TYR A 39 16.84 -4.10 15.30
CA TYR A 39 17.05 -2.71 14.91
C TYR A 39 16.32 -1.72 15.82
N GLN A 40 15.67 -2.21 16.89
CA GLN A 40 14.92 -1.41 17.86
C GLN A 40 13.90 -0.48 17.19
N LEU A 41 13.20 -0.99 16.18
CA LEU A 41 12.34 -0.17 15.31
C LEU A 41 11.20 0.52 16.07
N ASP A 42 10.75 -0.05 17.20
CA ASP A 42 9.70 0.56 18.03
C ASP A 42 10.11 1.92 18.62
N THR A 43 11.42 2.15 18.78
CA THR A 43 11.94 3.42 19.31
C THR A 43 11.72 4.59 18.34
N ILE A 44 11.54 4.31 17.05
CA ILE A 44 11.34 5.30 15.98
C ILE A 44 10.04 6.08 16.17
N PHE A 45 9.00 5.46 16.75
CA PHE A 45 7.68 6.08 16.79
C PHE A 45 7.55 7.19 17.84
N HIS A 46 8.34 7.18 18.91
CA HIS A 46 8.22 8.14 20.01
C HIS A 46 6.78 8.31 20.55
N GLY A 47 5.99 7.23 20.54
CA GLY A 47 4.58 7.25 20.96
C GLY A 47 3.58 7.64 19.87
N GLU A 48 4.01 7.86 18.63
CA GLU A 48 3.14 8.16 17.50
C GLU A 48 2.15 7.00 17.23
N THR A 49 0.89 7.40 17.00
CA THR A 49 -0.24 6.49 16.78
C THR A 49 -0.92 6.73 15.43
N ASP A 50 -0.68 7.87 14.78
CA ASP A 50 -1.15 8.13 13.42
C ASP A 50 -0.48 7.16 12.42
N GLU A 51 -1.31 6.42 11.68
CA GLU A 51 -0.86 5.42 10.72
C GLU A 51 0.14 6.01 9.72
N PHE A 52 -0.22 7.13 9.10
CA PHE A 52 0.56 7.71 8.03
C PHE A 52 1.90 8.24 8.56
N LYS A 53 1.89 8.96 9.69
CA LYS A 53 3.11 9.47 10.32
C LYS A 53 4.05 8.35 10.74
N ARG A 54 3.54 7.23 11.30
CA ARG A 54 4.37 6.05 11.62
C ARG A 54 5.06 5.47 10.38
N ILE A 55 4.32 5.33 9.28
CA ILE A 55 4.88 4.87 8.00
C ILE A 55 5.97 5.82 7.51
N LEU A 56 5.75 7.14 7.58
CA LEU A 56 6.75 8.11 7.16
C LEU A 56 7.99 8.11 8.07
N LEU A 57 7.84 7.90 9.38
CA LEU A 57 8.95 7.79 10.32
C LEU A 57 9.81 6.56 10.02
N LEU A 58 9.20 5.40 9.73
CA LEU A 58 9.92 4.20 9.31
C LEU A 58 10.67 4.42 8.00
N ARG A 59 10.02 5.01 6.99
CA ARG A 59 10.66 5.35 5.71
C ARG A 59 11.86 6.28 5.91
N HIS A 60 11.69 7.31 6.74
CA HIS A 60 12.74 8.27 7.05
C HIS A 60 13.95 7.59 7.74
N TRP A 61 13.68 6.67 8.67
CA TRP A 61 14.73 5.88 9.30
C TRP A 61 15.49 5.00 8.28
N ILE A 62 14.78 4.36 7.34
CA ILE A 62 15.45 3.58 6.28
C ILE A 62 16.41 4.47 5.48
N LYS A 63 15.99 5.68 5.12
CA LYS A 63 16.83 6.64 4.39
C LYS A 63 18.03 7.12 5.22
N SER A 64 17.89 7.27 6.53
CA SER A 64 19.01 7.70 7.38
C SER A 64 20.04 6.60 7.60
N VAL A 65 19.63 5.33 7.48
CA VAL A 65 20.51 4.16 7.61
C VAL A 65 21.21 3.81 6.29
N ILE A 66 20.48 3.81 5.17
CA ILE A 66 20.99 3.33 3.88
C ILE A 66 21.48 4.51 3.03
N GLN A 67 22.78 4.53 2.73
CA GLN A 67 23.35 5.50 1.79
C GLN A 67 23.00 5.13 0.33
N ILE A 68 22.78 6.14 -0.52
CA ILE A 68 22.57 5.89 -1.95
C ILE A 68 23.90 5.56 -2.60
N ASN A 69 24.00 4.38 -3.19
CA ASN A 69 25.11 3.99 -4.06
C ASN A 69 24.59 3.11 -5.20
N ASP A 70 24.42 3.71 -6.37
CA ASP A 70 23.86 3.04 -7.56
C ASP A 70 24.90 2.19 -8.33
N PHE A 71 26.18 2.25 -7.96
CA PHE A 71 27.28 1.57 -8.65
C PHE A 71 28.21 0.80 -7.70
N GLY A 72 27.68 0.35 -6.56
CA GLY A 72 28.42 -0.27 -5.46
C GLY A 72 28.62 -1.78 -5.58
N ASP A 73 28.52 -2.35 -6.77
CA ASP A 73 28.57 -3.79 -7.01
C ASP A 73 29.97 -4.38 -6.69
N PRO A 74 30.08 -5.54 -6.01
CA PRO A 74 29.03 -6.38 -5.45
C PRO A 74 28.36 -5.81 -4.19
N TYR A 75 27.03 -5.93 -4.11
CA TYR A 75 26.27 -5.56 -2.91
C TYR A 75 26.21 -6.72 -1.89
N PRO A 76 26.61 -6.51 -0.61
CA PRO A 76 26.54 -7.53 0.42
C PRO A 76 25.11 -7.77 0.92
N GLY A 77 24.92 -8.79 1.75
CA GLY A 77 23.64 -9.08 2.43
C GLY A 77 22.70 -10.03 1.68
N GLY A 78 23.11 -10.55 0.52
CA GLY A 78 22.39 -11.62 -0.19
C GLY A 78 20.96 -11.27 -0.64
N GLY A 79 20.63 -9.96 -0.66
CA GLY A 79 19.29 -9.46 -0.93
C GLY A 79 18.29 -9.58 0.22
N PHE A 80 18.67 -10.13 1.37
CA PHE A 80 17.82 -10.19 2.56
C PHE A 80 17.78 -8.81 3.26
N ALA A 81 16.59 -8.36 3.70
CA ALA A 81 16.44 -7.06 4.35
C ALA A 81 17.37 -6.92 5.58
N GLU A 82 17.50 -7.96 6.40
CA GLU A 82 18.41 -7.98 7.55
C GLU A 82 19.88 -7.82 7.12
N GLY A 83 20.32 -8.57 6.10
CA GLY A 83 21.68 -8.50 5.60
C GLY A 83 22.02 -7.13 4.99
N ILE A 84 21.05 -6.52 4.30
CA ILE A 84 21.19 -5.16 3.74
C ILE A 84 21.33 -4.15 4.87
N LEU A 85 20.49 -4.20 5.90
CA LEU A 85 20.53 -3.30 7.04
C LEU A 85 21.84 -3.45 7.83
N ASP A 86 22.30 -4.68 8.06
CA ASP A 86 23.57 -4.95 8.76
C ASP A 86 24.77 -4.32 8.05
N ALA A 87 24.80 -4.41 6.73
CA ALA A 87 25.85 -3.81 5.92
C ALA A 87 25.70 -2.27 5.86
N ALA A 88 24.47 -1.77 5.72
CA ALA A 88 24.19 -0.34 5.67
C ALA A 88 24.62 0.38 6.95
N LEU A 89 24.36 -0.22 8.12
CA LEU A 89 24.81 0.29 9.42
C LEU A 89 26.34 0.33 9.56
N GLN A 90 27.07 -0.41 8.73
CA GLN A 90 28.53 -0.38 8.62
C GLN A 90 29.04 0.61 7.55
N GLY A 91 28.14 1.40 6.96
CA GLY A 91 28.44 2.42 5.96
C GLY A 91 28.31 1.96 4.51
N GLN A 92 27.76 0.76 4.25
CA GLN A 92 27.52 0.31 2.88
C GLN A 92 26.36 1.09 2.24
N GLY A 93 26.57 1.58 1.01
CA GLY A 93 25.52 2.15 0.19
C GLY A 93 24.86 1.11 -0.72
N PHE A 94 23.61 1.38 -1.11
CA PHE A 94 22.81 0.50 -1.95
C PHE A 94 22.00 1.26 -3.01
N HIS A 95 21.49 0.53 -4.02
CA HIS A 95 20.61 1.05 -5.07
C HIS A 95 19.12 0.80 -4.76
N CYS A 96 18.23 1.36 -5.58
CA CYS A 96 16.77 1.36 -5.40
C CYS A 96 16.14 0.00 -5.04
N GLY A 97 16.56 -1.09 -5.69
CA GLY A 97 16.02 -2.43 -5.42
C GLY A 97 16.26 -2.93 -3.99
N HIS A 98 17.31 -2.46 -3.32
CA HIS A 98 17.57 -2.80 -1.92
C HIS A 98 16.70 -1.99 -0.96
N PHE A 99 16.53 -0.69 -1.23
CA PHE A 99 15.59 0.16 -0.48
C PHE A 99 14.17 -0.39 -0.55
N MET A 100 13.73 -0.77 -1.75
CA MET A 100 12.42 -1.38 -1.99
C MET A 100 12.19 -2.64 -1.13
N LYS A 101 13.18 -3.53 -1.06
CA LYS A 101 13.11 -4.77 -0.26
C LYS A 101 13.10 -4.49 1.24
N VAL A 102 13.98 -3.60 1.70
CA VAL A 102 14.05 -3.23 3.12
C VAL A 102 12.76 -2.56 3.57
N GLN A 103 12.24 -1.62 2.77
CA GLN A 103 10.96 -0.97 3.05
C GLN A 103 9.81 -1.97 3.05
N ASN A 104 9.74 -2.88 2.07
CA ASN A 104 8.73 -3.95 2.08
C ASN A 104 8.77 -4.75 3.40
N GLY A 105 9.95 -5.23 3.80
CA GLY A 105 10.11 -6.03 5.01
C GLY A 105 9.74 -5.27 6.29
N ILE A 106 10.21 -4.03 6.45
CA ILE A 106 9.94 -3.21 7.64
C ILE A 106 8.46 -2.83 7.74
N MET A 107 7.83 -2.44 6.64
CA MET A 107 6.42 -2.04 6.66
C MET A 107 5.52 -3.24 6.98
N ASN A 108 5.80 -4.41 6.40
CA ASN A 108 5.07 -5.63 6.72
C ASN A 108 5.31 -6.08 8.16
N ALA A 109 6.51 -5.88 8.75
CA ALA A 109 6.76 -6.19 10.16
C ALA A 109 5.77 -5.49 11.11
N TYR A 110 5.30 -4.30 10.72
CA TYR A 110 4.28 -3.53 11.44
C TYR A 110 2.85 -3.78 10.96
N GLY A 111 2.63 -4.78 10.10
CA GLY A 111 1.32 -5.15 9.59
C GLY A 111 0.76 -4.23 8.51
N TYR A 112 1.57 -3.35 7.92
CA TYR A 112 1.12 -2.54 6.79
C TYR A 112 1.12 -3.37 5.51
N VAL A 113 0.03 -3.30 4.74
CA VAL A 113 -0.08 -3.98 3.46
C VAL A 113 0.73 -3.19 2.44
N THR A 114 1.67 -3.87 1.78
CA THR A 114 2.54 -3.25 0.78
C THR A 114 2.56 -4.04 -0.52
N ARG A 115 3.03 -3.39 -1.57
CA ARG A 115 3.40 -4.01 -2.83
C ARG A 115 4.68 -3.38 -3.37
N THR A 116 5.44 -4.14 -4.13
CA THR A 116 6.64 -3.67 -4.81
C THR A 116 6.34 -3.36 -6.27
N LEU A 117 7.01 -2.36 -6.83
CA LEU A 117 6.83 -1.99 -8.23
C LEU A 117 8.12 -1.42 -8.83
N GLY A 118 8.27 -1.61 -10.13
CA GLY A 118 9.27 -0.95 -10.97
C GLY A 118 8.64 0.21 -11.74
N ALA A 119 9.40 1.26 -11.96
CA ALA A 119 8.95 2.40 -12.75
C ALA A 119 10.08 3.03 -13.56
N GLY A 120 9.73 3.69 -14.65
CA GLY A 120 10.70 4.43 -15.46
C GLY A 120 10.07 5.55 -16.30
N PRO A 121 10.85 6.60 -16.62
CA PRO A 121 10.41 7.67 -17.51
C PRO A 121 10.09 7.16 -18.92
N GLY A 122 10.86 6.18 -19.40
CA GLY A 122 10.50 5.29 -20.49
C GLY A 122 10.26 5.91 -21.87
N VAL A 123 11.02 6.95 -22.26
CA VAL A 123 10.87 7.64 -23.56
C VAL A 123 12.16 7.57 -24.36
N LYS A 124 12.08 7.18 -25.64
CA LYS A 124 13.23 7.17 -26.57
C LYS A 124 13.85 8.56 -26.72
N GLY A 125 15.16 8.68 -26.51
CA GLY A 125 15.86 9.96 -26.57
C GLY A 125 15.47 10.94 -25.46
N GLY A 126 14.64 10.50 -24.51
CA GLY A 126 14.37 11.18 -23.26
C GLY A 126 15.28 10.65 -22.16
N PRO A 127 15.04 11.08 -20.92
CA PRO A 127 15.80 10.55 -19.81
C PRO A 127 15.54 9.06 -19.62
N ASP A 128 16.60 8.29 -19.37
CA ASP A 128 16.53 6.85 -19.12
C ASP A 128 16.55 6.55 -17.61
N GLY A 129 16.22 5.32 -17.24
CA GLY A 129 16.29 4.83 -15.86
C GLY A 129 15.19 3.84 -15.50
N HIS A 130 15.48 3.09 -14.45
CA HIS A 130 14.53 2.19 -13.79
C HIS A 130 14.64 2.40 -12.27
N HIS A 131 13.51 2.45 -11.60
CA HIS A 131 13.43 2.72 -10.18
C HIS A 131 12.49 1.72 -9.49
N GLY A 132 13.03 0.97 -8.53
CA GLY A 132 12.25 0.05 -7.69
C GLY A 132 11.78 0.75 -6.42
N ILE A 133 10.48 0.69 -6.15
CA ILE A 133 9.83 1.36 -5.00
C ILE A 133 8.67 0.52 -4.44
N ASN A 134 8.01 1.03 -3.40
CA ASN A 134 6.81 0.42 -2.85
C ASN A 134 5.59 1.33 -2.94
N GLU A 135 4.43 0.69 -3.00
CA GLU A 135 3.19 1.30 -2.50
C GLU A 135 2.77 0.66 -1.20
N ILE A 136 2.13 1.45 -0.36
CA ILE A 136 1.62 1.05 0.94
C ILE A 136 0.14 1.45 1.00
N TRP A 137 -0.71 0.58 1.52
CA TRP A 137 -2.12 0.90 1.74
C TRP A 137 -2.27 1.78 2.97
N LEU A 138 -3.00 2.89 2.83
CA LEU A 138 -3.40 3.75 3.95
C LEU A 138 -4.86 3.53 4.28
N ASN A 139 -5.13 2.92 5.43
CA ASN A 139 -6.49 2.74 5.92
C ASN A 139 -7.16 4.10 6.16
N GLY A 140 -6.44 5.12 6.63
CA GLY A 140 -7.01 6.46 6.86
C GLY A 140 -7.48 7.20 5.59
N TYR A 141 -6.92 6.86 4.43
CA TYR A 141 -7.26 7.48 3.14
C TYR A 141 -8.01 6.54 2.19
N HIS A 142 -8.17 5.27 2.56
CA HIS A 142 -8.79 4.22 1.74
C HIS A 142 -8.13 4.07 0.36
N LYS A 143 -6.80 4.18 0.29
CA LYS A 143 -6.06 4.13 -0.97
C LYS A 143 -4.62 3.66 -0.81
N TRP A 144 -4.03 3.25 -1.93
CA TRP A 144 -2.59 3.09 -2.07
C TRP A 144 -1.91 4.45 -2.16
N PHE A 145 -0.69 4.53 -1.63
CA PHE A 145 0.21 5.65 -1.93
C PHE A 145 1.62 5.18 -2.23
N LEU A 146 2.27 5.92 -3.13
CA LEU A 146 3.66 5.73 -3.47
C LEU A 146 4.56 6.19 -2.33
N SER A 147 5.42 5.29 -1.86
CA SER A 147 6.34 5.55 -0.77
C SER A 147 7.77 5.18 -1.16
N ASP A 148 8.61 6.18 -1.32
CA ASP A 148 9.98 6.00 -1.80
C ASP A 148 11.00 6.19 -0.66
N ALA A 149 11.55 5.08 -0.13
CA ALA A 149 12.61 5.14 0.89
C ALA A 149 13.98 5.58 0.35
N LYS A 150 14.28 5.40 -0.95
CA LYS A 150 15.58 5.81 -1.49
C LYS A 150 15.76 7.32 -1.39
N TYR A 151 14.68 8.06 -1.66
CA TYR A 151 14.71 9.51 -1.64
C TYR A 151 13.90 10.13 -0.50
N ASP A 152 13.27 9.31 0.33
CA ASP A 152 12.40 9.69 1.45
C ASP A 152 11.30 10.68 1.03
N HIS A 153 10.68 10.44 -0.12
CA HIS A 153 9.66 11.32 -0.66
C HIS A 153 8.38 10.60 -1.06
N HIS A 154 7.34 11.39 -1.26
CA HIS A 154 6.11 11.00 -1.95
C HIS A 154 5.48 12.25 -2.59
N PHE A 155 4.36 12.07 -3.26
CA PHE A 155 3.62 13.16 -3.89
C PHE A 155 2.25 13.31 -3.28
N GLU A 156 1.77 14.55 -3.25
CA GLU A 156 0.47 14.87 -2.70
C GLU A 156 -0.29 15.85 -3.59
N LYS A 157 -1.61 15.74 -3.52
CA LYS A 157 -2.55 16.70 -4.08
C LYS A 157 -3.54 17.09 -3.00
N ASP A 158 -3.66 18.39 -2.73
CA ASP A 158 -4.56 18.92 -1.70
C ASP A 158 -4.36 18.25 -0.32
N GLY A 159 -3.11 17.91 0.00
CA GLY A 159 -2.74 17.25 1.26
C GLY A 159 -3.01 15.74 1.32
N ILE A 160 -3.46 15.12 0.21
CA ILE A 160 -3.72 13.69 0.09
C ILE A 160 -2.55 13.00 -0.63
N PRO A 161 -1.94 11.95 -0.06
CA PRO A 161 -0.86 11.22 -0.72
C PRO A 161 -1.38 10.44 -1.94
N LEU A 162 -0.56 10.35 -2.97
CA LEU A 162 -0.93 9.78 -4.26
C LEU A 162 -0.31 8.40 -4.50
N SER A 163 -1.07 7.52 -5.14
CA SER A 163 -0.57 6.30 -5.81
C SER A 163 0.32 6.64 -7.00
N ALA A 164 1.09 5.66 -7.47
CA ALA A 164 1.89 5.73 -8.67
C ALA A 164 1.04 6.08 -9.90
N LEU A 165 -0.14 5.47 -10.04
CA LEU A 165 -1.06 5.77 -11.15
C LEU A 165 -1.62 7.19 -11.07
N GLU A 166 -1.92 7.72 -9.88
CA GLU A 166 -2.35 9.11 -9.75
C GLU A 166 -1.22 10.10 -10.06
N ILE A 167 0.02 9.80 -9.65
CA ILE A 167 1.19 10.62 -10.02
C ILE A 167 1.38 10.62 -11.54
N ARG A 168 1.24 9.44 -12.15
CA ARG A 168 1.28 9.26 -13.60
C ARG A 168 0.22 10.10 -14.30
N ASP A 169 -1.02 10.04 -13.84
CA ASP A 169 -2.12 10.82 -14.42
C ASP A 169 -1.83 12.32 -14.40
N GLU A 170 -1.35 12.83 -13.27
CA GLU A 170 -0.98 14.24 -13.12
C GLU A 170 0.23 14.61 -14.00
N TYR A 171 1.23 13.73 -14.13
CA TYR A 171 2.34 13.94 -15.05
C TYR A 171 1.91 13.99 -16.52
N LEU A 172 1.10 13.03 -16.95
CA LEU A 172 0.59 12.97 -18.33
C LEU A 172 -0.34 14.14 -18.66
N LYS A 173 -1.15 14.57 -17.69
CA LYS A 173 -2.10 15.67 -17.85
C LYS A 173 -1.41 17.03 -17.99
N ASN A 174 -0.45 17.34 -17.13
CA ASN A 174 0.13 18.70 -17.08
C ASN A 174 1.54 18.75 -16.49
N LYS A 175 2.33 17.68 -16.64
CA LYS A 175 3.69 17.61 -16.09
C LYS A 175 3.72 17.82 -14.57
N ALA A 176 2.73 17.26 -13.87
CA ALA A 176 2.66 17.29 -12.41
C ALA A 176 2.58 18.71 -11.82
N ALA A 177 2.00 19.66 -12.57
CA ALA A 177 1.92 21.06 -12.14
C ALA A 177 1.00 21.27 -10.92
N TYR A 178 0.03 20.38 -10.69
CA TYR A 178 -0.94 20.50 -9.59
C TYR A 178 -0.67 19.57 -8.40
N ILE A 179 0.49 18.93 -8.35
CA ILE A 179 0.91 18.12 -7.22
C ILE A 179 2.17 18.70 -6.61
N ILE A 180 2.41 18.39 -5.34
CA ILE A 180 3.63 18.72 -4.62
C ILE A 180 4.43 17.45 -4.37
N LYS A 181 5.76 17.54 -4.43
CA LYS A 181 6.66 16.50 -3.89
C LYS A 181 7.02 16.92 -2.47
N VAL A 182 6.89 16.00 -1.53
CA VAL A 182 7.19 16.24 -0.12
C VAL A 182 8.20 15.23 0.40
N LYS A 183 9.08 15.66 1.31
CA LYS A 183 10.17 14.86 1.86
C LYS A 183 10.05 14.71 3.38
N GLY A 184 10.42 13.54 3.89
CA GLY A 184 10.46 13.24 5.32
C GLY A 184 9.11 13.16 6.02
N PRO A 185 9.14 12.91 7.34
CA PRO A 185 7.93 12.68 8.13
C PRO A 185 7.11 13.96 8.33
N ASP A 186 7.73 15.13 8.19
CA ASP A 186 7.05 16.43 8.31
C ASP A 186 6.50 16.94 6.97
N ARG A 187 6.56 16.10 5.92
CA ARG A 187 5.97 16.38 4.60
C ARG A 187 6.45 17.73 4.04
N ILE A 188 7.75 18.00 4.13
CA ILE A 188 8.34 19.28 3.73
C ILE A 188 8.31 19.38 2.19
N PRO A 189 7.62 20.39 1.61
CA PRO A 189 7.61 20.59 0.17
C PRO A 189 9.03 20.73 -0.38
N THR A 190 9.34 19.94 -1.40
CA THR A 190 10.69 19.83 -1.97
C THR A 190 10.57 19.79 -3.50
N ASP A 191 10.73 20.95 -4.14
CA ASP A 191 10.67 21.04 -5.60
C ASP A 191 11.92 20.46 -6.27
N GLU A 192 13.10 20.64 -5.69
CA GLU A 192 14.34 20.03 -6.15
C GLU A 192 14.93 19.21 -5.01
N ASP A 193 15.27 17.94 -5.27
CA ASP A 193 15.85 17.08 -4.25
C ASP A 193 17.31 17.53 -3.98
N PRO A 194 17.66 17.89 -2.74
CA PRO A 194 18.97 18.49 -2.44
C PRO A 194 20.14 17.51 -2.55
N GLU A 195 19.89 16.19 -2.49
CA GLU A 195 20.93 15.17 -2.58
C GLU A 195 21.23 14.81 -4.05
N THR A 196 20.21 14.85 -4.91
CA THR A 196 20.31 14.40 -6.31
C THR A 196 20.17 15.49 -7.37
N GLY A 197 19.71 16.69 -7.00
CA GLY A 197 19.34 17.75 -7.95
C GLY A 197 18.10 17.43 -8.79
N THR A 198 17.34 16.39 -8.44
CA THR A 198 16.19 15.96 -9.25
C THR A 198 14.96 16.83 -8.98
N SER A 199 14.45 17.49 -10.02
CA SER A 199 13.24 18.31 -9.92
C SER A 199 11.98 17.46 -9.67
N LYS A 200 10.92 18.08 -9.15
CA LYS A 200 9.60 17.46 -8.94
C LYS A 200 9.04 16.88 -10.23
N GLU A 201 9.08 17.65 -11.32
CA GLU A 201 8.61 17.19 -12.62
C GLU A 201 9.38 15.95 -13.07
N ARG A 202 10.71 15.97 -12.93
CA ARG A 202 11.57 14.86 -13.30
C ARG A 202 11.30 13.63 -12.44
N SER A 203 11.08 13.81 -11.14
CA SER A 203 10.68 12.73 -10.23
C SER A 203 9.30 12.16 -10.59
N ALA A 204 8.31 13.00 -10.91
CA ALA A 204 6.98 12.56 -11.31
C ALA A 204 7.01 11.81 -12.65
N GLN A 205 7.86 12.24 -13.59
CA GLN A 205 8.06 11.57 -14.87
C GLN A 205 8.50 10.10 -14.70
N THR A 206 9.22 9.75 -13.64
CA THR A 206 9.65 8.38 -13.36
C THR A 206 8.47 7.39 -13.35
N TYR A 207 7.27 7.85 -12.99
CA TYR A 207 6.07 7.01 -12.90
C TYR A 207 5.24 7.00 -14.18
N THR A 208 5.81 7.43 -15.32
CA THR A 208 5.12 7.37 -16.62
C THR A 208 4.85 5.93 -17.05
N TRP A 209 5.82 5.05 -16.80
CA TRP A 209 5.68 3.60 -16.97
C TRP A 209 5.84 2.94 -15.62
N ILE A 210 4.95 1.99 -15.34
CA ILE A 210 4.84 1.32 -14.05
C ILE A 210 4.61 -0.17 -14.31
N GLU A 211 5.36 -1.00 -13.60
CA GLU A 211 5.10 -2.43 -13.45
C GLU A 211 4.91 -2.79 -11.99
N TYR A 212 3.81 -3.44 -11.68
CA TYR A 212 3.53 -3.97 -10.36
C TYR A 212 4.03 -5.40 -10.26
N HIS A 213 4.77 -5.72 -9.21
CA HIS A 213 5.08 -7.11 -8.91
C HIS A 213 3.82 -7.78 -8.34
N THR A 214 3.37 -8.87 -8.97
CA THR A 214 2.13 -9.55 -8.56
C THR A 214 2.29 -10.37 -7.28
N TYR A 215 3.49 -10.85 -6.95
CA TYR A 215 3.71 -11.66 -5.76
C TYR A 215 4.07 -10.78 -4.55
N ASN A 216 3.17 -10.68 -3.58
CA ASN A 216 3.28 -9.79 -2.41
C ASN A 216 3.91 -10.44 -1.18
N ASP A 217 4.38 -11.68 -1.29
CA ASP A 217 5.18 -12.37 -0.28
C ASP A 217 6.66 -12.28 -0.68
N MET A 218 7.26 -11.11 -0.47
CA MET A 218 8.62 -10.81 -0.92
C MET A 218 9.66 -11.04 0.18
N PHE A 219 9.29 -10.87 1.45
CA PHE A 219 10.19 -11.04 2.59
C PHE A 219 10.21 -12.48 3.08
N THR A 220 9.04 -13.11 3.28
CA THR A 220 8.98 -14.45 3.85
C THR A 220 9.37 -15.55 2.86
N ALA A 221 9.09 -15.38 1.57
CA ALA A 221 9.53 -16.30 0.53
C ALA A 221 10.95 -16.03 -0.03
N TRP A 222 11.66 -14.97 0.39
CA TRP A 222 12.98 -14.66 -0.19
C TRP A 222 14.02 -15.78 0.08
N PRO A 223 14.84 -16.18 -0.92
CA PRO A 223 14.90 -15.69 -2.30
C PRO A 223 13.97 -16.45 -3.27
N GLU A 224 13.24 -17.46 -2.80
CA GLU A 224 12.41 -18.39 -3.56
C GLU A 224 11.03 -17.80 -3.92
N HIS A 225 11.04 -16.73 -4.71
CA HIS A 225 9.83 -16.11 -5.24
C HIS A 225 9.96 -15.88 -6.75
N GLN A 226 8.83 -15.97 -7.45
CA GLN A 226 8.72 -15.56 -8.84
C GLN A 226 7.51 -14.63 -8.94
N THR A 227 7.71 -13.49 -9.58
CA THR A 227 6.66 -12.48 -9.75
C THR A 227 6.41 -12.24 -11.24
N MET A 228 5.16 -11.99 -11.59
CA MET A 228 4.80 -11.41 -12.88
C MET A 228 4.77 -9.89 -12.75
N LEU A 229 4.91 -9.22 -13.88
CA LEU A 229 4.83 -7.78 -14.02
C LEU A 229 3.45 -7.40 -14.53
N SER A 230 2.63 -6.83 -13.67
CA SER A 230 1.34 -6.28 -14.08
C SER A 230 1.50 -4.84 -14.54
N MET A 231 1.16 -4.58 -15.81
CA MET A 231 1.23 -3.26 -16.43
C MET A 231 -0.18 -2.78 -16.75
N TYR A 232 -0.47 -1.51 -16.45
CA TYR A 232 -1.75 -0.90 -16.74
C TYR A 232 -1.87 -0.62 -18.25
N GLU A 233 -2.74 -1.36 -18.93
CA GLU A 233 -2.96 -1.28 -20.39
C GLU A 233 -4.02 -0.20 -20.71
N ASP A 234 -3.64 1.06 -20.53
CA ASP A 234 -4.46 2.21 -20.91
C ASP A 234 -4.09 2.75 -22.30
N ASP A 235 -4.78 3.81 -22.74
CA ASP A 235 -4.54 4.44 -24.04
C ASP A 235 -3.08 4.88 -24.20
N TYR A 236 -2.43 5.35 -23.13
CA TYR A 236 -1.03 5.74 -23.20
C TYR A 236 -0.13 4.53 -23.42
N PHE A 237 -0.36 3.42 -22.69
CA PHE A 237 0.38 2.18 -22.88
C PHE A 237 0.24 1.65 -24.33
N VAL A 238 -0.99 1.59 -24.85
CA VAL A 238 -1.29 1.06 -26.19
C VAL A 238 -0.64 1.87 -27.32
N ASN A 239 -0.53 3.19 -27.13
CA ASN A 239 0.01 4.09 -28.16
C ASN A 239 1.51 4.38 -28.03
N ASN A 240 2.18 3.82 -27.03
CA ASN A 240 3.61 4.07 -26.77
C ASN A 240 4.36 2.76 -26.47
N THR A 241 5.66 2.85 -26.24
CA THR A 241 6.48 1.71 -25.84
C THR A 241 7.41 2.14 -24.73
N TRP A 242 7.45 1.36 -23.63
CA TRP A 242 8.41 1.61 -22.56
C TRP A 242 9.82 1.34 -23.09
N ILE A 243 10.63 2.40 -23.20
CA ILE A 243 12.06 2.28 -23.54
C ILE A 243 12.92 2.25 -22.28
N TRP A 244 13.79 1.26 -22.16
CA TRP A 244 14.79 1.14 -21.11
C TRP A 244 16.14 0.77 -21.74
N GLY A 245 17.18 1.59 -21.53
CA GLY A 245 18.50 1.34 -22.12
C GLY A 245 18.50 1.36 -23.65
N ASP A 246 17.86 2.37 -24.25
CA ASP A 246 17.64 2.54 -25.70
C ASP A 246 16.87 1.41 -26.42
N LYS A 247 16.33 0.45 -25.67
CA LYS A 247 15.58 -0.69 -26.19
C LYS A 247 14.21 -0.78 -25.54
N PRO A 248 13.24 -1.47 -26.16
CA PRO A 248 12.01 -1.81 -25.45
C PRO A 248 12.31 -2.53 -24.14
N HIS A 249 11.50 -2.26 -23.12
CA HIS A 249 11.54 -2.94 -21.84
C HIS A 249 11.57 -4.46 -22.01
N TRP A 250 12.37 -5.15 -21.19
CA TRP A 250 12.66 -6.57 -21.39
C TRP A 250 11.41 -7.46 -21.39
N ALA A 251 10.38 -7.06 -20.65
CA ALA A 251 9.13 -7.80 -20.52
C ALA A 251 8.42 -8.01 -21.88
N TYR A 252 8.60 -7.09 -22.84
CA TYR A 252 8.05 -7.27 -24.19
C TYR A 252 8.66 -8.48 -24.93
N ALA A 253 9.92 -8.83 -24.63
CA ALA A 253 10.58 -10.01 -25.20
C ALA A 253 10.27 -11.30 -24.43
N LYS A 254 9.62 -11.19 -23.26
CA LYS A 254 9.26 -12.30 -22.37
C LYS A 254 7.82 -12.16 -21.86
N PRO A 255 6.82 -12.24 -22.77
CA PRO A 255 5.42 -11.98 -22.43
C PRO A 255 4.86 -12.91 -21.35
N GLU A 256 5.48 -14.07 -21.12
CA GLU A 256 5.13 -14.99 -20.03
C GLU A 256 5.36 -14.43 -18.62
N PHE A 257 6.14 -13.35 -18.49
CA PHE A 257 6.34 -12.61 -17.24
C PHE A 257 5.54 -11.31 -17.18
N MET A 258 4.72 -11.01 -18.19
CA MET A 258 3.98 -9.75 -18.30
C MET A 258 2.47 -10.00 -18.32
N ARG A 259 1.73 -9.27 -17.49
CA ARG A 259 0.28 -9.27 -17.45
C ARG A 259 -0.25 -7.88 -17.77
N LEU A 260 -1.10 -7.76 -18.76
CA LEU A 260 -1.73 -6.50 -19.14
C LEU A 260 -3.08 -6.39 -18.42
N VAL A 261 -3.23 -5.33 -17.62
CA VAL A 261 -4.40 -5.08 -16.78
C VAL A 261 -5.13 -3.85 -17.29
N ARG A 262 -6.36 -4.03 -17.76
CA ARG A 262 -7.21 -2.92 -18.26
C ARG A 262 -8.04 -2.26 -17.18
N ASP A 263 -8.44 -3.04 -16.19
CA ASP A 263 -9.25 -2.54 -15.09
C ASP A 263 -8.34 -1.91 -14.03
N ARG A 264 -8.41 -0.59 -13.90
CA ARG A 264 -7.66 0.13 -12.86
C ARG A 264 -8.04 -0.34 -11.46
N ASP A 265 -9.30 -0.73 -11.23
CA ASP A 265 -9.76 -1.16 -9.91
C ASP A 265 -9.16 -2.52 -9.50
N ALA A 266 -8.70 -3.32 -10.46
CA ALA A 266 -7.91 -4.53 -10.17
C ALA A 266 -6.52 -4.19 -9.59
N ILE A 267 -5.94 -3.06 -10.02
CA ILE A 267 -4.71 -2.52 -9.44
C ILE A 267 -5.04 -1.78 -8.14
N GLU A 268 -6.01 -0.88 -8.13
CA GLU A 268 -6.42 -0.07 -6.98
C GLU A 268 -7.42 -0.80 -6.05
N TRP A 269 -7.21 -2.13 -5.86
CA TRP A 269 -7.99 -2.95 -4.93
C TRP A 269 -7.83 -2.44 -3.49
N THR A 270 -8.79 -2.75 -2.62
CA THR A 270 -8.87 -2.11 -1.29
C THR A 270 -8.68 -3.12 -0.14
N PRO A 271 -7.44 -3.40 0.29
CA PRO A 271 -7.20 -4.25 1.45
C PRO A 271 -7.85 -3.70 2.71
N ASN A 272 -8.14 -4.59 3.65
CA ASN A 272 -8.70 -4.28 4.98
C ASN A 272 -10.11 -3.66 4.96
N THR A 273 -10.64 -3.27 3.80
CA THR A 273 -11.99 -2.74 3.63
C THR A 273 -13.03 -3.85 3.73
N ILE A 274 -14.14 -3.55 4.41
CA ILE A 274 -15.27 -4.46 4.59
C ILE A 274 -16.38 -4.10 3.60
N ALA A 275 -16.98 -5.11 2.98
CA ALA A 275 -18.33 -5.09 2.45
C ALA A 275 -19.25 -5.93 3.33
N SER A 276 -20.57 -5.76 3.20
CA SER A 276 -21.53 -6.54 3.97
C SER A 276 -22.76 -6.95 3.18
N GLU A 277 -23.23 -8.17 3.42
CA GLU A 277 -24.54 -8.68 3.02
C GLU A 277 -25.45 -8.70 4.26
N ILE A 278 -26.67 -8.20 4.13
CA ILE A 278 -27.62 -8.07 5.25
C ILE A 278 -28.98 -8.62 4.83
N GLN A 279 -29.50 -9.57 5.60
CA GLN A 279 -30.86 -10.10 5.46
C GLN A 279 -31.64 -9.82 6.74
N ILE A 280 -32.86 -9.30 6.60
CA ILE A 280 -33.73 -8.98 7.73
C ILE A 280 -34.94 -9.91 7.67
N GLU A 281 -35.13 -10.69 8.73
CA GLU A 281 -36.28 -11.56 8.94
C GLU A 281 -36.94 -11.21 10.28
N ASP A 282 -38.18 -10.73 10.22
CA ASP A 282 -38.94 -10.25 11.38
C ASP A 282 -38.17 -9.23 12.25
N ASP A 283 -37.73 -9.65 13.44
CA ASP A 283 -36.95 -8.86 14.39
C ASP A 283 -35.50 -9.34 14.52
N MET A 284 -34.97 -9.97 13.47
CA MET A 284 -33.58 -10.42 13.39
C MET A 284 -32.92 -9.88 12.12
N ALA A 285 -31.66 -9.44 12.24
CA ALA A 285 -30.81 -9.17 11.09
C ALA A 285 -29.64 -10.16 11.06
N GLU A 286 -29.50 -10.86 9.93
CA GLU A 286 -28.34 -11.69 9.62
C GLU A 286 -27.34 -10.85 8.83
N ILE A 287 -26.11 -10.76 9.35
CA ILE A 287 -25.06 -9.94 8.77
C ILE A 287 -23.89 -10.84 8.40
N ARG A 288 -23.43 -10.72 7.17
CA ARG A 288 -22.19 -11.34 6.68
C ARG A 288 -21.23 -10.26 6.25
N LEU A 289 -20.02 -10.28 6.82
CA LEU A 289 -18.92 -9.40 6.47
C LEU A 289 -18.01 -10.08 5.44
N ILE A 290 -17.59 -9.31 4.45
CA ILE A 290 -16.69 -9.73 3.38
C ILE A 290 -15.51 -8.76 3.42
N SER A 291 -14.27 -9.27 3.49
CA SER A 291 -13.08 -8.45 3.35
C SER A 291 -11.91 -9.25 2.80
N GLU A 292 -10.95 -8.53 2.23
CA GLU A 292 -9.64 -9.07 1.92
C GLU A 292 -8.61 -8.38 2.81
N THR A 293 -8.38 -9.01 3.96
CA THR A 293 -7.45 -8.52 4.98
C THR A 293 -6.32 -9.53 5.09
N PRO A 294 -5.15 -9.24 4.48
CA PRO A 294 -3.96 -10.03 4.70
C PRO A 294 -3.73 -10.23 6.20
N ASN A 295 -3.47 -11.48 6.60
CA ASN A 295 -3.21 -11.83 7.99
C ASN A 295 -4.35 -11.42 8.96
N LEU A 296 -5.61 -11.59 8.54
CA LEU A 296 -6.78 -11.29 9.37
C LEU A 296 -6.70 -12.04 10.71
N HIS A 297 -6.71 -11.29 11.81
CA HIS A 297 -6.83 -11.84 13.15
C HIS A 297 -8.30 -11.92 13.59
N THR A 298 -9.06 -10.84 13.37
CA THR A 298 -10.47 -10.77 13.79
C THR A 298 -11.23 -9.64 13.10
N TYR A 299 -12.54 -9.80 13.00
CA TYR A 299 -13.46 -8.67 12.88
C TYR A 299 -13.76 -8.11 14.27
N GLN A 300 -13.97 -6.80 14.35
CA GLN A 300 -14.42 -6.11 15.55
C GLN A 300 -15.70 -5.33 15.26
N MET A 301 -16.59 -5.24 16.25
CA MET A 301 -17.83 -4.48 16.18
C MET A 301 -17.97 -3.60 17.43
N LYS A 302 -18.51 -2.39 17.27
CA LYS A 302 -19.07 -1.59 18.36
C LYS A 302 -20.51 -1.18 18.03
N GLU A 303 -21.36 -1.13 19.06
CA GLU A 303 -22.65 -0.46 18.99
C GLU A 303 -22.43 0.98 19.44
N VAL A 304 -22.85 1.96 18.64
CA VAL A 304 -22.61 3.41 18.80
C VAL A 304 -21.15 3.87 18.69
N PRO A 305 -20.88 5.12 18.23
CA PRO A 305 -19.51 5.58 17.98
C PRO A 305 -18.56 5.53 19.18
N SER A 306 -19.09 5.73 20.40
CA SER A 306 -18.34 5.77 21.66
C SER A 306 -18.26 4.41 22.39
N GLY A 307 -18.75 3.33 21.76
CA GLY A 307 -18.74 2.00 22.37
C GLY A 307 -17.38 1.30 22.28
N ASP A 308 -17.16 0.32 23.16
CA ASP A 308 -15.97 -0.52 23.11
C ASP A 308 -16.02 -1.51 21.93
N TRP A 309 -14.87 -1.72 21.30
CA TRP A 309 -14.69 -2.73 20.26
C TRP A 309 -14.76 -4.14 20.85
N LYS A 310 -15.61 -4.98 20.25
CA LYS A 310 -15.79 -6.38 20.62
C LYS A 310 -15.47 -7.28 19.44
N LYS A 311 -14.80 -8.41 19.71
CA LYS A 311 -14.54 -9.44 18.70
C LYS A 311 -15.86 -10.04 18.20
N VAL A 312 -15.99 -10.15 16.88
CA VAL A 312 -17.12 -10.81 16.20
C VAL A 312 -16.62 -11.75 15.11
N GLY A 313 -17.46 -12.72 14.72
CA GLY A 313 -17.20 -13.54 13.53
C GLY A 313 -17.51 -12.80 12.24
N GLY A 314 -17.14 -13.38 11.10
CA GLY A 314 -17.52 -12.85 9.77
C GLY A 314 -19.00 -13.04 9.43
N SER A 315 -19.75 -13.78 10.25
CA SER A 315 -21.21 -13.91 10.12
C SER A 315 -21.83 -14.03 11.50
N PHE A 316 -22.90 -13.29 11.75
CA PHE A 316 -23.63 -13.32 13.01
C PHE A 316 -25.02 -12.68 12.85
N SER A 317 -25.91 -13.01 13.79
CA SER A 317 -27.28 -12.49 13.82
C SER A 317 -27.49 -11.57 15.01
N ILE A 318 -28.21 -10.47 14.82
CA ILE A 318 -28.55 -9.53 15.90
C ILE A 318 -30.06 -9.37 16.04
N PRO A 319 -30.58 -9.28 17.29
CA PRO A 319 -31.98 -8.98 17.51
C PRO A 319 -32.27 -7.48 17.38
N LEU A 320 -33.27 -7.15 16.58
CA LEU A 320 -33.77 -5.81 16.30
C LEU A 320 -34.83 -5.41 17.33
N LYS A 321 -34.36 -4.87 18.46
CA LYS A 321 -35.21 -4.47 19.60
C LYS A 321 -35.52 -2.97 19.64
N ARG A 322 -34.66 -2.15 19.03
CA ARG A 322 -34.75 -0.68 19.07
C ARG A 322 -35.40 -0.16 17.79
N LYS A 323 -35.68 1.16 17.74
CA LYS A 323 -36.10 1.83 16.50
C LYS A 323 -34.92 2.01 15.53
N ARG A 324 -33.70 2.02 16.03
CA ARG A 324 -32.47 2.26 15.27
C ARG A 324 -31.33 1.46 15.87
N HIS A 325 -30.54 0.85 14.99
CA HIS A 325 -29.34 0.10 15.29
C HIS A 325 -28.21 0.68 14.44
N GLU A 326 -27.15 1.13 15.08
CA GLU A 326 -25.93 1.62 14.41
C GLU A 326 -24.79 0.71 14.84
N LEU A 327 -24.24 0.00 13.85
CA LEU A 327 -23.15 -0.94 14.04
C LEU A 327 -21.96 -0.43 13.25
N THR A 328 -20.81 -0.37 13.89
CA THR A 328 -19.54 -0.07 13.22
C THR A 328 -18.65 -1.29 13.31
N PHE A 329 -18.08 -1.67 12.17
CA PHE A 329 -17.17 -2.80 12.00
C PHE A 329 -15.79 -2.31 11.59
N ARG A 330 -14.77 -3.10 11.91
CA ARG A 330 -13.44 -2.98 11.31
C ARG A 330 -12.75 -4.34 11.35
N THR A 331 -11.75 -4.52 10.51
CA THR A 331 -10.84 -5.66 10.60
C THR A 331 -9.68 -5.33 11.53
N MET A 332 -9.00 -6.35 12.03
CA MET A 332 -7.70 -6.24 12.69
C MET A 332 -6.83 -7.39 12.24
N ASN A 333 -5.61 -7.11 11.79
CA ASN A 333 -4.65 -8.14 11.39
C ASN A 333 -3.82 -8.66 12.58
N LEU A 334 -2.94 -9.64 12.33
CA LEU A 334 -2.09 -10.27 13.34
C LEU A 334 -1.14 -9.28 14.06
N ALA A 335 -0.79 -8.16 13.44
CA ALA A 335 0.03 -7.11 14.03
C ALA A 335 -0.79 -6.02 14.77
N GLY A 336 -2.11 -6.17 14.83
CA GLY A 336 -3.00 -5.21 15.50
C GLY A 336 -3.37 -3.98 14.66
N VAL A 337 -2.97 -3.91 13.39
CA VAL A 337 -3.39 -2.84 12.48
C VAL A 337 -4.86 -3.05 12.12
N THR A 338 -5.65 -1.98 12.26
CA THR A 338 -7.09 -2.03 12.00
C THR A 338 -7.45 -1.43 10.65
N GLY A 339 -8.39 -2.07 9.95
CA GLY A 339 -8.95 -1.55 8.71
C GLY A 339 -9.87 -0.34 8.88
N PRO A 340 -10.33 0.25 7.77
CA PRO A 340 -11.32 1.32 7.76
C PRO A 340 -12.61 0.92 8.48
N GLU A 341 -13.30 1.89 9.06
CA GLU A 341 -14.61 1.65 9.68
C GLU A 341 -15.68 1.40 8.60
N HIS A 342 -16.46 0.34 8.77
CA HIS A 342 -17.63 0.00 7.95
C HIS A 342 -18.90 0.08 8.79
N LYS A 343 -19.89 0.83 8.34
CA LYS A 343 -21.13 1.10 9.08
C LYS A 343 -22.30 0.33 8.49
N ILE A 344 -23.15 -0.17 9.39
CA ILE A 344 -24.46 -0.70 9.06
C ILE A 344 -25.48 0.00 9.95
N VAL A 345 -26.50 0.58 9.32
CA VAL A 345 -27.59 1.26 10.02
C VAL A 345 -28.91 0.58 9.65
N ILE A 346 -29.64 0.11 10.67
CA ILE A 346 -30.92 -0.56 10.52
C ILE A 346 -31.98 0.22 11.30
N THR A 347 -33.06 0.63 10.65
CA THR A 347 -34.15 1.37 11.29
C THR A 347 -35.51 0.70 11.12
N ARG A 348 -36.36 0.86 12.13
CA ARG A 348 -37.74 0.41 12.10
C ARG A 348 -38.54 1.39 11.25
N LYS A 349 -39.26 0.86 10.25
CA LYS A 349 -40.22 1.61 9.45
C LYS A 349 -41.33 2.13 10.36
N GLY A 350 -41.65 3.41 10.21
CA GLY A 350 -42.61 4.16 11.03
C GLY A 350 -43.99 3.53 11.07
#